data_AF-K0Z2R1-F1
#
_entry.id   AF-K0Z2R1-F1
#
_cell.length_a   1.000
_cell.length_b   1.000
_cell.length_c   1.000
_cell.angle_alpha   90.00
_cell.angle_beta   90.00
_cell.angle_gamma   90.00
#
_symmetry.space_group_name_H-M   'P 1'
#
loop_
_entity.id
_entity.type
_entity.pdbx_description
1 polymer ?
#
loop_
_entity_poly.entity_id
_entity_poly.type
_entity_poly.pdbx_seq_one_letter_code
_entity_poly.pdbx_strand_id
1 'polypeptide(L)'
;MGIVKFLRKRRNKAKSEIKAATARAKAEVQSRAKREQHLQKVLAKQEKQLLRAEQKGLKAKRKHQQKMAKTELEKLKAGTINKDNVTRAIGVSRLLVPLLLPLAYRGLTALKERERRATARSYGVAPEELAKFSGYSAPHRARIYAIRKNLNEDDRLPAGFVRDMETWLDELEAPLANAEYMAPKQRRNIFRGVARDLDRVTDQVHQKLSGQRV
;
A
#
# COMPACT_ATOMS: atom_id res chain seq x y z
N MET A 1 -64.87 -95.52 8.95
CA MET A 1 -63.83 -94.95 8.04
C MET A 1 -62.46 -95.12 8.70
N GLY A 2 -61.51 -95.87 8.10
CA GLY A 2 -60.40 -96.52 8.81
C GLY A 2 -59.07 -95.76 8.94
N ILE A 3 -58.39 -95.97 10.09
CA ILE A 3 -57.15 -95.35 10.57
C ILE A 3 -55.95 -95.52 9.61
N VAL A 4 -55.84 -96.66 8.91
CA VAL A 4 -54.74 -96.93 7.96
C VAL A 4 -54.77 -95.98 6.75
N LYS A 5 -55.98 -95.64 6.26
CA LYS A 5 -56.16 -94.68 5.16
C LYS A 5 -55.73 -93.26 5.59
N PHE A 6 -55.95 -92.91 6.86
CA PHE A 6 -55.54 -91.62 7.44
C PHE A 6 -54.01 -91.50 7.55
N LEU A 7 -53.31 -92.54 8.01
CA LEU A 7 -51.84 -92.57 8.12
C LEU A 7 -51.15 -92.47 6.74
N ARG A 8 -51.62 -93.21 5.74
CA ARG A 8 -51.11 -93.10 4.35
C ARG A 8 -51.30 -91.69 3.78
N LYS A 9 -52.47 -91.07 4.01
CA LYS A 9 -52.76 -89.70 3.57
C LYS A 9 -51.86 -88.67 4.27
N ARG A 10 -51.59 -88.82 5.57
CA ARG A 10 -50.62 -88.00 6.32
C ARG A 10 -49.19 -88.13 5.80
N ARG A 11 -48.72 -89.35 5.55
CA ARG A 11 -47.35 -89.58 5.04
C ARG A 11 -47.15 -88.99 3.65
N ASN A 12 -48.17 -89.10 2.78
CA ASN A 12 -48.11 -88.49 1.45
C ASN A 12 -48.13 -86.96 1.52
N LYS A 13 -48.92 -86.36 2.42
CA LYS A 13 -48.87 -84.91 2.70
C LYS A 13 -47.48 -84.49 3.19
N ALA A 14 -46.92 -85.16 4.19
CA ALA A 14 -45.59 -84.86 4.72
C ALA A 14 -44.51 -84.96 3.62
N LYS A 15 -44.56 -85.99 2.76
CA LYS A 15 -43.64 -86.11 1.61
C LYS A 15 -43.81 -84.96 0.60
N SER A 16 -45.04 -84.54 0.32
CA SER A 16 -45.29 -83.40 -0.56
C SER A 16 -44.82 -82.07 0.05
N GLU A 17 -44.97 -81.90 1.36
CA GLU A 17 -44.51 -80.72 2.11
C GLU A 17 -42.98 -80.66 2.14
N ILE A 18 -42.29 -81.78 2.35
CA ILE A 18 -40.81 -81.86 2.28
C ILE A 18 -40.32 -81.58 0.85
N LYS A 19 -40.98 -82.13 -0.19
CA LYS A 19 -40.64 -81.81 -1.59
C LYS A 19 -40.87 -80.33 -1.91
N ALA A 20 -41.95 -79.74 -1.43
CA ALA A 20 -42.22 -78.32 -1.60
C ALA A 20 -41.19 -77.45 -0.85
N ALA A 21 -40.82 -77.83 0.38
CA ALA A 21 -39.81 -77.14 1.18
C ALA A 21 -38.42 -77.22 0.52
N THR A 22 -38.01 -78.38 0.03
CA THR A 22 -36.73 -78.56 -0.68
C THR A 22 -36.71 -77.84 -2.04
N ALA A 23 -37.82 -77.82 -2.78
CA ALA A 23 -37.93 -77.04 -4.01
C ALA A 23 -37.84 -75.53 -3.73
N ARG A 24 -38.51 -75.05 -2.67
CA ARG A 24 -38.39 -73.65 -2.21
C ARG A 24 -36.97 -73.31 -1.78
N ALA A 25 -36.32 -74.16 -0.99
CA ALA A 25 -34.94 -73.95 -0.58
C ALA A 25 -33.97 -73.92 -1.78
N LYS A 26 -34.11 -74.83 -2.75
CA LYS A 26 -33.30 -74.82 -3.99
C LYS A 26 -33.56 -73.57 -4.83
N ALA A 27 -34.82 -73.17 -4.98
CA ALA A 27 -35.18 -71.96 -5.70
C ALA A 27 -34.62 -70.70 -5.01
N GLU A 28 -34.67 -70.66 -3.68
CA GLU A 28 -34.12 -69.57 -2.89
C GLU A 28 -32.60 -69.48 -3.03
N VAL A 29 -31.89 -70.60 -2.92
CA VAL A 29 -30.43 -70.66 -3.14
C VAL A 29 -30.06 -70.23 -4.56
N GLN A 30 -30.78 -70.70 -5.59
CA GLN A 30 -30.53 -70.26 -6.98
C GLN A 30 -30.81 -68.76 -7.16
N SER A 31 -31.87 -68.23 -6.54
CA SER A 31 -32.19 -66.81 -6.61
C SER A 31 -31.14 -65.95 -5.90
N ARG A 32 -30.62 -66.41 -4.75
CA ARG A 32 -29.54 -65.76 -4.00
C ARG A 32 -28.24 -65.76 -4.81
N ALA A 33 -27.85 -66.91 -5.37
CA ALA A 33 -26.67 -67.01 -6.23
C ALA A 33 -26.75 -66.08 -7.45
N LYS A 34 -27.92 -65.99 -8.11
CA LYS A 34 -28.13 -65.04 -9.22
C LYS A 34 -28.04 -63.58 -8.77
N ARG A 35 -28.59 -63.23 -7.61
CA ARG A 35 -28.49 -61.88 -7.04
C ARG A 35 -27.05 -61.53 -6.70
N GLU A 36 -26.31 -62.44 -6.07
CA GLU A 36 -24.89 -62.25 -5.74
C GLU A 36 -24.05 -62.06 -7.01
N GLN A 37 -24.25 -62.87 -8.05
CA GLN A 37 -23.58 -62.69 -9.33
C GLN A 37 -23.91 -61.33 -9.97
N HIS A 38 -25.17 -60.88 -9.89
CA HIS A 38 -25.56 -59.57 -10.39
C HIS A 38 -24.89 -58.43 -9.58
N LEU A 39 -24.88 -58.54 -8.26
CA LEU A 39 -24.23 -57.58 -7.37
C LEU A 39 -22.72 -57.49 -7.66
N GLN A 40 -22.03 -58.62 -7.76
CA GLN A 40 -20.61 -58.66 -8.13
C GLN A 40 -20.35 -58.00 -9.49
N LYS A 41 -21.20 -58.24 -10.49
CA LYS A 41 -21.09 -57.58 -11.80
C LYS A 41 -21.28 -56.07 -11.72
N VAL A 42 -22.21 -55.58 -10.90
CA VAL A 42 -22.45 -54.15 -10.69
C VAL A 42 -21.27 -53.52 -9.96
N LEU A 43 -20.77 -54.16 -8.90
CA LEU A 43 -19.60 -53.70 -8.14
C LEU A 43 -18.36 -53.63 -9.04
N ALA A 44 -18.07 -54.67 -9.83
CA ALA A 44 -16.94 -54.67 -10.76
C ALA A 44 -17.05 -53.56 -11.82
N LYS A 45 -18.27 -53.24 -12.29
CA LYS A 45 -18.50 -52.10 -13.19
C LYS A 45 -18.22 -50.76 -12.50
N GLN A 46 -18.67 -50.59 -11.25
CA GLN A 46 -18.44 -49.37 -10.47
C GLN A 46 -16.95 -49.18 -10.17
N GLU A 47 -16.26 -50.21 -9.71
CA GLU A 47 -14.81 -50.20 -9.48
C GLU A 47 -14.05 -49.78 -10.76
N LYS A 48 -14.40 -50.38 -11.91
CA LYS A 48 -13.79 -50.00 -13.19
C LYS A 48 -14.06 -48.54 -13.58
N GLN A 49 -15.24 -48.01 -13.27
CA GLN A 49 -15.57 -46.60 -13.52
C GLN A 49 -14.78 -45.67 -12.59
N LEU A 50 -14.68 -46.02 -11.31
CA LEU A 50 -13.88 -45.29 -10.32
C LEU A 50 -12.42 -45.24 -10.73
N LEU A 51 -11.82 -46.39 -11.06
CA LEU A 51 -10.43 -46.45 -11.54
C LEU A 51 -10.20 -45.60 -12.80
N ARG A 52 -11.15 -45.60 -13.74
CA ARG A 52 -11.08 -44.73 -14.94
C ARG A 52 -11.17 -43.23 -14.58
N ALA A 53 -12.02 -42.87 -13.64
CA ALA A 53 -12.15 -41.48 -13.18
C ALA A 53 -10.88 -41.03 -12.46
N GLU A 54 -10.32 -41.86 -11.58
CA GLU A 54 -9.05 -41.60 -10.91
C GLU A 54 -7.90 -41.46 -11.90
N GLN A 55 -7.76 -42.37 -12.87
CA GLN A 55 -6.74 -42.26 -13.92
C GLN A 55 -6.86 -40.96 -14.72
N LYS A 56 -8.08 -40.54 -15.06
CA LYS A 56 -8.32 -39.24 -15.73
C LYS A 56 -7.93 -38.07 -14.84
N GLY A 57 -8.30 -38.11 -13.56
CA GLY A 57 -7.91 -37.10 -12.57
C GLY A 57 -6.40 -37.00 -12.39
N LEU A 58 -5.71 -38.13 -12.26
CA LEU A 58 -4.25 -38.21 -12.17
C LEU A 58 -3.58 -37.68 -13.45
N LYS A 59 -4.11 -38.00 -14.63
CA LYS A 59 -3.61 -37.46 -15.89
C LYS A 59 -3.81 -35.94 -15.99
N ALA A 60 -4.96 -35.42 -15.55
CA ALA A 60 -5.22 -33.98 -15.51
C ALA A 60 -4.27 -33.27 -14.54
N LYS A 61 -4.07 -33.83 -13.32
CA LYS A 61 -3.09 -33.33 -12.35
C LYS A 61 -1.67 -33.31 -12.92
N ARG A 62 -1.21 -34.41 -13.53
CA ARG A 62 0.11 -34.48 -14.18
C ARG A 62 0.28 -33.44 -15.29
N LYS A 63 -0.74 -33.26 -16.14
CA LYS A 63 -0.73 -32.22 -17.19
C LYS A 63 -0.68 -30.81 -16.60
N HIS A 64 -1.45 -30.54 -15.56
CA HIS A 64 -1.42 -29.26 -14.88
C HIS A 64 -0.06 -29.00 -14.24
N GLN A 65 0.51 -29.97 -13.53
CA GLN A 65 1.84 -29.86 -12.93
C GLN A 65 2.91 -29.62 -13.99
N GLN A 66 2.87 -30.35 -15.11
CA GLN A 66 3.77 -30.09 -16.24
C GLN A 66 3.62 -28.69 -16.82
N LYS A 67 2.38 -28.19 -16.98
CA LYS A 67 2.14 -26.82 -17.45
C LYS A 67 2.71 -25.80 -16.47
N MET A 68 2.48 -25.97 -15.17
CA MET A 68 3.01 -25.07 -14.13
C MET A 68 4.53 -25.07 -14.14
N ALA A 69 5.15 -26.25 -14.15
CA ALA A 69 6.60 -26.40 -14.22
C ALA A 69 7.18 -25.74 -15.49
N LYS A 70 6.53 -25.89 -16.65
CA LYS A 70 6.94 -25.21 -17.89
C LYS A 70 6.82 -23.70 -17.77
N THR A 71 5.70 -23.18 -17.26
CA THR A 71 5.53 -21.74 -17.05
C THR A 71 6.51 -21.18 -16.02
N GLU A 72 6.87 -21.93 -14.98
CA GLU A 72 7.90 -21.54 -14.02
C GLU A 72 9.29 -21.52 -14.66
N LEU A 73 9.62 -22.54 -15.47
CA LEU A 73 10.85 -22.54 -16.26
C LEU A 73 10.92 -21.35 -17.22
N GLU A 74 9.83 -21.03 -17.91
CA GLU A 74 9.75 -19.86 -18.80
C GLU A 74 9.91 -18.55 -18.02
N LYS A 75 9.28 -18.43 -16.85
CA LYS A 75 9.47 -17.27 -15.95
C LYS A 75 10.92 -17.13 -15.49
N LEU A 76 11.56 -18.23 -15.10
CA LEU A 76 12.96 -18.25 -14.70
C LEU A 76 13.89 -17.88 -15.86
N LYS A 77 13.64 -18.40 -17.06
CA LYS A 77 14.40 -18.09 -18.28
C LYS A 77 14.22 -16.66 -18.76
N ALA A 78 13.00 -16.11 -18.64
CA ALA A 78 12.69 -14.75 -19.01
C ALA A 78 13.36 -13.72 -18.09
N GLY A 79 13.84 -14.14 -16.91
CA GLY A 79 14.51 -13.28 -15.95
C GLY A 79 13.56 -12.31 -15.23
N THR A 80 14.14 -11.48 -14.36
CA THR A 80 13.39 -10.53 -13.52
C THR A 80 12.78 -9.38 -14.32
N ILE A 81 13.45 -8.96 -15.40
CA ILE A 81 13.00 -7.90 -16.31
C ILE A 81 12.60 -8.53 -17.64
N ASN A 82 11.32 -8.85 -17.76
CA ASN A 82 10.72 -9.34 -19.01
C ASN A 82 9.55 -8.45 -19.42
N LYS A 83 9.16 -8.51 -20.70
CA LYS A 83 8.11 -7.68 -21.29
C LYS A 83 6.77 -7.82 -20.55
N ASP A 84 6.45 -9.01 -20.06
CA ASP A 84 5.19 -9.28 -19.37
C ASP A 84 5.13 -8.65 -17.98
N ASN A 85 6.26 -8.65 -17.25
CA ASN A 85 6.38 -8.00 -15.96
C ASN A 85 6.28 -6.48 -16.12
N VAL A 86 6.94 -5.92 -17.15
CA VAL A 86 6.89 -4.48 -17.46
C VAL A 86 5.49 -4.05 -17.87
N THR A 87 4.82 -4.80 -18.77
CA THR A 87 3.45 -4.47 -19.18
C THR A 87 2.46 -4.58 -18.03
N ARG A 88 2.60 -5.59 -17.15
CA ARG A 88 1.79 -5.71 -15.92
C ARG A 88 2.05 -4.53 -14.97
N ALA A 89 3.30 -4.13 -14.76
CA ALA A 89 3.64 -2.98 -13.93
C ALA A 89 3.06 -1.68 -14.49
N ILE A 90 3.12 -1.46 -15.81
CA ILE A 90 2.51 -0.31 -16.49
C ILE A 90 0.98 -0.34 -16.37
N GLY A 91 0.36 -1.52 -16.50
CA GLY A 91 -1.08 -1.68 -16.33
C GLY A 91 -1.53 -1.31 -14.92
N VAL A 92 -0.83 -1.82 -13.89
CA VAL A 92 -1.12 -1.51 -12.48
C VAL A 92 -0.86 -0.03 -12.18
N SER A 93 0.24 0.54 -12.67
CA SER A 93 0.55 1.94 -12.43
C SER A 93 -0.52 2.86 -13.01
N ARG A 94 -1.01 2.59 -14.23
CA ARG A 94 -2.06 3.41 -14.88
C ARG A 94 -3.37 3.46 -14.09
N LEU A 95 -3.69 2.41 -13.34
CA LEU A 95 -4.86 2.36 -12.45
C LEU A 95 -4.65 3.13 -11.15
N LEU A 96 -3.41 3.11 -10.61
CA LEU A 96 -3.08 3.77 -9.36
C LEU A 96 -2.73 5.25 -9.52
N VAL A 97 -2.34 5.68 -10.73
CA VAL A 97 -1.96 7.06 -11.05
C VAL A 97 -3.01 8.09 -10.58
N PRO A 98 -4.33 7.96 -10.84
CA PRO A 98 -5.30 8.97 -10.41
C PRO A 98 -5.38 9.18 -8.89
N LEU A 99 -5.02 8.15 -8.10
CA LEU A 99 -5.02 8.24 -6.64
C LEU A 99 -3.66 8.68 -6.07
N LEU A 100 -2.58 8.19 -6.66
CA LEU A 100 -1.22 8.50 -6.20
C LEU A 100 -0.78 9.90 -6.58
N LEU A 101 -1.19 10.41 -7.75
CA LEU A 101 -0.78 11.75 -8.22
C LEU A 101 -1.21 12.86 -7.25
N PRO A 102 -2.49 12.93 -6.80
CA PRO A 102 -2.92 13.94 -5.84
C PRO A 102 -2.25 13.80 -4.47
N LEU A 103 -2.00 12.57 -4.01
CA LEU A 103 -1.36 12.32 -2.72
C LEU A 103 0.11 12.72 -2.72
N ALA A 104 0.85 12.39 -3.79
CA ALA A 104 2.23 12.83 -3.96
C ALA A 104 2.31 14.36 -4.02
N TYR A 105 1.39 15.00 -4.77
CA TYR A 105 1.32 16.46 -4.82
C TYR A 105 1.04 17.08 -3.45
N ARG A 106 0.08 16.54 -2.68
CA ARG A 106 -0.21 16.98 -1.31
C ARG A 106 0.98 16.77 -0.36
N GLY A 107 1.70 15.66 -0.49
CA GLY A 107 2.92 15.41 0.29
C GLY A 107 4.02 16.42 -0.02
N LEU A 108 4.30 16.68 -1.30
CA LEU A 108 5.30 17.65 -1.74
C LEU A 108 4.95 19.08 -1.32
N THR A 109 3.67 19.47 -1.43
CA THR A 109 3.21 20.80 -1.01
C THR A 109 3.26 20.96 0.50
N ALA A 110 2.84 19.96 1.28
CA ALA A 110 2.94 19.98 2.73
C ALA A 110 4.40 20.11 3.22
N LEU A 111 5.35 19.45 2.56
CA LEU A 111 6.78 19.61 2.86
C LEU A 111 7.27 21.03 2.58
N LYS A 112 6.96 21.58 1.40
CA LYS A 112 7.31 22.96 1.04
C LYS A 112 6.69 23.99 1.99
N GLU A 113 5.45 23.78 2.40
CA GLU A 113 4.78 24.66 3.37
C GLU A 113 5.41 24.57 4.76
N ARG A 114 5.87 23.39 5.18
CA ARG A 114 6.62 23.24 6.44
C ARG A 114 7.94 23.98 6.38
N GLU A 115 8.69 23.88 5.28
CA GLU A 115 9.92 24.64 5.08
C GLU A 115 9.66 26.15 5.10
N ARG A 116 8.64 26.63 4.37
CA ARG A 116 8.25 28.05 4.36
C ARG A 116 7.85 28.54 5.74
N ARG A 117 7.07 27.76 6.49
CA ARG A 117 6.67 28.08 7.87
C ARG A 117 7.86 28.08 8.83
N ALA A 118 8.79 27.14 8.69
CA ALA A 118 10.01 27.10 9.49
C ALA A 118 10.92 28.30 9.19
N THR A 119 11.06 28.64 7.92
CA THR A 119 11.80 29.81 7.43
C THR A 119 11.18 31.10 7.95
N ALA A 120 9.85 31.26 7.84
CA ALA A 120 9.14 32.43 8.35
C ALA A 120 9.32 32.60 9.87
N ARG A 121 9.22 31.49 10.64
CA ARG A 121 9.49 31.51 12.09
C ARG A 121 10.93 31.91 12.42
N SER A 122 11.92 31.42 11.67
CA SER A 122 13.33 31.80 11.88
C SER A 122 13.61 33.28 11.63
N TYR A 123 12.75 33.94 10.84
CA TYR A 123 12.86 35.37 10.55
C TYR A 123 11.95 36.25 11.41
N GLY A 124 11.15 35.66 12.32
CA GLY A 124 10.26 36.41 13.22
C GLY A 124 9.08 37.09 12.52
N VAL A 125 8.74 36.68 11.31
CA VAL A 125 7.68 37.28 10.47
C VAL A 125 6.56 36.27 10.20
N ALA A 126 5.33 36.76 10.09
CA ALA A 126 4.19 35.92 9.74
C ALA A 126 4.35 35.40 8.29
N PRO A 127 3.98 34.13 7.99
CA PRO A 127 4.08 33.56 6.64
C PRO A 127 3.40 34.41 5.54
N GLU A 128 2.34 35.12 5.90
CA GLU A 128 1.54 35.99 5.03
C GLU A 128 2.27 37.30 4.71
N GLU A 129 3.09 37.80 5.64
CA GLU A 129 3.96 38.96 5.43
C GLU A 129 5.18 38.58 4.59
N LEU A 130 5.68 37.34 4.73
CA LEU A 130 6.76 36.80 3.90
C LEU A 130 6.35 36.73 2.42
N ALA A 131 5.06 36.52 2.12
CA ALA A 131 4.53 36.47 0.75
C ALA A 131 4.59 37.82 0.02
N LYS A 132 4.74 38.93 0.75
CA LYS A 132 4.95 40.28 0.17
C LYS A 132 6.38 40.46 -0.38
N PHE A 133 7.32 39.62 0.05
CA PHE A 133 8.70 39.67 -0.39
C PHE A 133 8.97 38.55 -1.39
N SER A 134 9.30 38.91 -2.64
CA SER A 134 9.69 37.98 -3.70
C SER A 134 11.14 38.16 -4.12
N GLY A 135 11.71 37.17 -4.82
CA GLY A 135 13.07 37.22 -5.34
C GLY A 135 14.14 36.67 -4.38
N TYR A 136 15.39 36.71 -4.81
CA TYR A 136 16.50 36.07 -4.09
C TYR A 136 16.84 36.74 -2.76
N SER A 137 16.55 38.02 -2.61
CA SER A 137 16.82 38.78 -1.38
C SER A 137 15.61 38.85 -0.44
N ALA A 138 14.48 38.22 -0.80
CA ALA A 138 13.25 38.20 0.00
C ALA A 138 13.46 37.85 1.48
N PRO A 139 14.30 36.87 1.86
CA PRO A 139 14.53 36.57 3.28
C PRO A 139 15.14 37.74 4.06
N HIS A 140 16.07 38.47 3.45
CA HIS A 140 16.78 39.58 4.10
C HIS A 140 15.88 40.81 4.19
N ARG A 141 15.08 41.09 3.14
CA ARG A 141 14.08 42.17 3.16
C ARG A 141 12.98 41.92 4.20
N ALA A 142 12.52 40.68 4.32
CA ALA A 142 11.54 40.32 5.34
C ALA A 142 12.10 40.52 6.77
N ARG A 143 13.39 40.23 6.97
CA ARG A 143 14.08 40.48 8.24
C ARG A 143 14.26 41.97 8.54
N ILE A 144 14.65 42.78 7.54
CA ILE A 144 14.72 44.25 7.67
C ILE A 144 13.36 44.80 8.12
N TYR A 145 12.27 44.36 7.46
CA TYR A 145 10.91 44.76 7.82
C TYR A 145 10.55 44.38 9.26
N ALA A 146 10.86 43.14 9.68
CA ALA A 146 10.61 42.68 11.04
C ALA A 146 11.37 43.50 12.08
N ILE A 147 12.65 43.79 11.82
CA ILE A 147 13.49 44.61 12.71
C ILE A 147 12.92 46.03 12.80
N ARG A 148 12.62 46.67 11.66
CA ARG A 148 12.03 48.03 11.60
C ARG A 148 10.71 48.11 12.37
N LYS A 149 9.84 47.11 12.20
CA LYS A 149 8.59 47.00 12.96
C LYS A 149 8.83 46.94 14.46
N ASN A 150 9.73 46.06 14.91
CA ASN A 150 10.05 45.93 16.34
C ASN A 150 10.69 47.20 16.92
N LEU A 151 11.52 47.91 16.16
CA LEU A 151 12.13 49.17 16.59
C LEU A 151 11.07 50.27 16.82
N ASN A 152 10.07 50.33 15.96
CA ASN A 152 9.03 51.36 16.01
C ASN A 152 7.90 51.04 17.00
N GLU A 153 7.74 49.77 17.38
CA GLU A 153 6.76 49.33 18.38
C GLU A 153 7.32 49.38 19.82
N ASP A 154 8.65 49.54 20.01
CA ASP A 154 9.29 49.50 21.33
C ASP A 154 9.59 50.90 21.89
N ASP A 155 8.65 51.42 22.69
CA ASP A 155 8.71 52.75 23.33
C ASP A 155 9.91 52.96 24.27
N ARG A 156 10.66 51.89 24.62
CA ARG A 156 11.85 51.99 25.48
C ARG A 156 13.04 52.57 24.72
N LEU A 157 13.09 52.43 23.39
CA LEU A 157 14.22 52.86 22.59
C LEU A 157 14.24 54.39 22.41
N PRO A 158 15.40 55.06 22.59
CA PRO A 158 15.50 56.50 22.32
C PRO A 158 15.22 56.81 20.85
N ALA A 159 14.42 57.84 20.57
CA ALA A 159 14.02 58.21 19.21
C ALA A 159 15.22 58.47 18.26
N GLY A 160 16.32 59.04 18.77
CA GLY A 160 17.55 59.21 17.99
C GLY A 160 18.18 57.89 17.58
N PHE A 161 18.21 56.91 18.49
CA PHE A 161 18.73 55.57 18.20
C PHE A 161 17.85 54.84 17.19
N VAL A 162 16.52 54.93 17.32
CA VAL A 162 15.59 54.36 16.35
C VAL A 162 15.87 54.91 14.95
N ARG A 163 16.01 56.24 14.82
CA ARG A 163 16.29 56.90 13.54
C ARG A 163 17.64 56.49 12.93
N ASP A 164 18.67 56.34 13.76
CA ASP A 164 19.98 55.88 13.32
C ASP A 164 19.91 54.44 12.79
N MET A 165 19.21 53.55 13.48
CA MET A 165 19.00 52.16 13.05
C MET A 165 18.14 52.07 11.79
N GLU A 166 17.09 52.89 11.65
CA GLU A 166 16.30 52.96 10.42
C GLU A 166 17.16 53.36 9.23
N THR A 167 18.02 54.38 9.40
CA THR A 167 18.95 54.83 8.35
C THR A 167 19.89 53.71 7.93
N TRP A 168 20.46 52.95 8.88
CA TRP A 168 21.29 51.80 8.57
C TRP A 168 20.53 50.67 7.87
N LEU A 169 19.29 50.40 8.27
CA LEU A 169 18.46 49.40 7.61
C LEU A 169 18.15 49.79 6.15
N ASP A 170 17.95 51.08 5.87
CA ASP A 170 17.77 51.61 4.51
C ASP A 170 19.05 51.42 3.66
N GLU A 171 20.22 51.67 4.24
CA GLU A 171 21.51 51.44 3.57
C GLU A 171 21.72 49.97 3.18
N LEU A 172 21.17 49.02 3.96
CA LEU A 172 21.26 47.58 3.68
C LEU A 172 20.33 47.13 2.54
N GLU A 173 19.32 47.92 2.16
CA GLU A 173 18.41 47.57 1.06
C GLU A 173 19.10 47.67 -0.32
N ALA A 174 19.99 48.63 -0.51
CA ALA A 174 20.68 48.85 -1.80
C ALA A 174 21.59 47.67 -2.22
N PRO A 175 22.45 47.11 -1.36
CA PRO A 175 23.20 45.89 -1.67
C PRO A 175 22.30 44.70 -2.00
N LEU A 176 21.13 44.58 -1.34
CA LEU A 176 20.18 43.50 -1.60
C LEU A 176 19.54 43.60 -2.99
N ALA A 177 19.13 44.80 -3.40
CA ALA A 177 18.61 45.05 -4.74
C ALA A 177 19.66 44.76 -5.82
N ASN A 178 20.89 45.24 -5.62
CA ASN A 178 21.99 45.02 -6.56
C ASN A 178 22.38 43.55 -6.69
N ALA A 179 22.37 42.79 -5.59
CA ALA A 179 22.75 41.39 -5.56
C ALA A 179 21.82 40.47 -6.38
N GLU A 180 20.58 40.88 -6.64
CA GLU A 180 19.63 40.10 -7.47
C GLU A 180 20.12 39.93 -8.91
N TYR A 181 20.84 40.92 -9.43
CA TYR A 181 21.38 40.93 -10.78
C TYR A 181 22.82 40.39 -10.86
N MET A 182 23.43 40.02 -9.74
CA MET A 182 24.79 39.49 -9.68
C MET A 182 24.87 37.97 -9.92
N ALA A 183 26.07 37.48 -10.27
CA ALA A 183 26.35 36.06 -10.38
C ALA A 183 26.17 35.34 -9.03
N PRO A 184 25.79 34.03 -9.01
CA PRO A 184 25.40 33.33 -7.77
C PRO A 184 26.44 33.38 -6.65
N LYS A 185 27.73 33.30 -6.99
CA LYS A 185 28.84 33.35 -6.01
C LYS A 185 28.94 34.74 -5.37
N GLN A 186 28.84 35.81 -6.17
CA GLN A 186 28.88 37.20 -5.70
C GLN A 186 27.64 37.52 -4.87
N ARG A 187 26.45 37.18 -5.38
CA ARG A 187 25.17 37.33 -4.67
C ARG A 187 25.21 36.72 -3.28
N ARG A 188 25.66 35.46 -3.16
CA ARG A 188 25.77 34.77 -1.87
C ARG A 188 26.75 35.46 -0.92
N ASN A 189 27.84 36.02 -1.43
CA ASN A 189 28.79 36.77 -0.61
C ASN A 189 28.17 38.07 -0.09
N ILE A 190 27.45 38.81 -0.93
CA ILE A 190 26.71 40.02 -0.52
C ILE A 190 25.65 39.67 0.53
N PHE A 191 24.82 38.66 0.28
CA PHE A 191 23.79 38.21 1.24
C PHE A 191 24.39 37.80 2.58
N ARG A 192 25.54 37.10 2.60
CA ARG A 192 26.24 36.79 3.86
C ARG A 192 26.77 38.05 4.56
N GLY A 193 27.17 39.07 3.81
CA GLY A 193 27.56 40.37 4.37
C GLY A 193 26.39 41.03 5.08
N VAL A 194 25.31 41.26 4.33
CA VAL A 194 24.08 41.87 4.84
C VAL A 194 23.51 41.09 6.03
N ALA A 195 23.53 39.75 5.99
CA ALA A 195 23.08 38.94 7.12
C ALA A 195 23.85 39.24 8.42
N ARG A 196 25.19 39.37 8.35
CA ARG A 196 26.01 39.74 9.52
C ARG A 196 25.73 41.16 10.00
N ASP A 197 25.46 42.08 9.08
CA ASP A 197 25.13 43.46 9.46
C ASP A 197 23.76 43.54 10.14
N LEU A 198 22.77 42.76 9.68
CA LEU A 198 21.48 42.60 10.36
C LEU A 198 21.62 41.95 11.75
N ASP A 199 22.53 40.99 11.91
CA ASP A 199 22.85 40.41 13.22
C ASP A 199 23.41 41.49 14.16
N ARG A 200 24.35 42.32 13.69
CA ARG A 200 24.90 43.45 14.47
C ARG A 200 23.84 44.46 14.88
N VAL A 201 22.92 44.83 13.98
CA VAL A 201 21.79 45.72 14.31
C VAL A 201 20.93 45.10 15.40
N THR A 202 20.60 43.81 15.26
CA THR A 202 19.80 43.08 16.25
C THR A 202 20.49 43.07 17.62
N ASP A 203 21.81 42.83 17.65
CA ASP A 203 22.61 42.83 18.87
C ASP A 203 22.66 44.22 19.53
N GLN A 204 22.80 45.30 18.75
CA GLN A 204 22.81 46.67 19.26
C GLN A 204 21.45 47.05 19.87
N VAL A 205 20.35 46.70 19.19
CA VAL A 205 18.99 46.89 19.74
C VAL A 205 18.86 46.12 21.06
N HIS A 206 19.30 44.87 21.11
CA HIS A 206 19.24 44.06 22.34
C HIS A 206 20.10 44.63 23.48
N GLN A 207 21.30 45.11 23.17
CA GLN A 207 22.17 45.79 24.14
C GLN A 207 21.53 47.07 24.66
N LYS A 208 20.84 47.85 23.81
CA LYS A 208 20.15 49.05 24.28
C LYS A 208 18.95 48.76 25.16
N LEU A 209 18.16 47.74 24.81
CA LEU A 209 17.03 47.31 25.63
C LEU A 209 17.46 46.67 26.95
N SER A 210 18.58 45.94 26.98
CA SER A 210 19.10 45.32 28.22
C SER A 210 19.84 46.33 29.10
N GLY A 211 20.58 47.27 28.51
CA GLY A 211 21.29 48.33 29.22
C GLY A 211 20.40 49.41 29.85
N GLN A 212 19.11 49.44 29.52
CA GLN A 212 18.10 50.28 30.18
C GLN A 212 17.44 49.61 31.40
N ARG A 213 17.79 48.35 31.73
CA ARG A 213 17.36 47.72 32.99
C ARG A 213 18.30 48.13 34.14
N VAL A 214 18.31 49.41 34.49
CA VAL A 214 18.81 49.93 35.78
C VAL A 214 17.91 51.07 36.20
#